data_AF-A0A6M0KXI2-F1
#
_entry.id   AF-A0A6M0KXI2-F1
#
_cell.length_a   1.000
_cell.length_b   1.000
_cell.length_c   1.000
_cell.angle_alpha   90.00
_cell.angle_beta   90.00
_cell.angle_gamma   90.00
#
_symmetry.space_group_name_H-M   'P 1'
#
loop_
_entity.id
_entity.type
_entity.pdbx_description
1 polymer ?
#
loop_
_entity_poly.entity_id
_entity_poly.type
_entity_poly.pdbx_seq_one_letter_code
_entity_poly.pdbx_strand_id
1 'polypeptide(L)'
;MNDVMEERVSLYNQAKERKYLYQLNKSFSIGCMKNSLVLMFQKNVREEKIYQMIEDEIIGNLLPIKPDRSFERKKHSSTKFPVSKKAGF
;
A
#
# COMPACT_ATOMS: atom_id res chain seq x y z
N MET A 1 5.63 -1.31 -16.01
CA MET A 1 6.04 -0.84 -14.66
C MET A 1 5.12 -1.38 -13.56
N ASN A 2 3.83 -1.69 -13.83
CA ASN A 2 2.98 -2.43 -12.87
C ASN A 2 3.49 -3.86 -12.58
N ASP A 3 4.26 -4.46 -13.50
CA ASP A 3 4.60 -5.89 -13.44
C ASP A 3 5.62 -6.26 -12.35
N VAL A 4 6.59 -5.39 -12.03
CA VAL A 4 7.72 -5.76 -11.14
C VAL A 4 7.26 -5.96 -9.68
N MET A 5 6.41 -5.08 -9.17
CA MET A 5 5.93 -5.19 -7.79
C MET A 5 4.88 -6.29 -7.63
N GLU A 6 4.07 -6.53 -8.66
CA GLU A 6 3.13 -7.65 -8.68
C GLU A 6 3.86 -9.00 -8.70
N GLU A 7 4.94 -9.11 -9.48
CA GLU A 7 5.81 -10.29 -9.49
C GLU A 7 6.45 -10.53 -8.11
N ARG A 8 6.97 -9.49 -7.46
CA ARG A 8 7.50 -9.60 -6.09
C ARG A 8 6.46 -10.06 -5.08
N VAL A 9 5.21 -9.60 -5.20
CA VAL A 9 4.12 -10.07 -4.33
C VAL A 9 3.78 -11.53 -4.60
N SER A 10 3.82 -11.97 -5.86
CA SER A 10 3.66 -13.38 -6.23
C SER A 10 4.73 -14.25 -5.57
N LEU A 11 6.01 -13.89 -5.72
CA LEU A 11 7.13 -14.57 -5.08
C LEU A 11 7.00 -14.55 -3.55
N TYR A 12 6.61 -13.42 -2.97
CA TYR A 12 6.37 -13.28 -1.53
C TYR A 12 5.28 -14.23 -1.01
N ASN A 13 4.23 -14.46 -1.80
CA ASN A 13 3.15 -15.39 -1.48
C ASN A 13 3.61 -16.86 -1.64
N GLN A 14 4.42 -17.17 -2.64
CA GLN A 14 4.95 -18.52 -2.87
C GLN A 14 6.00 -18.93 -1.82
N ALA A 15 6.82 -18.00 -1.36
CA ALA A 15 7.95 -18.28 -0.47
C ALA A 15 7.56 -18.74 0.94
N LYS A 16 6.31 -18.53 1.37
CA LYS A 16 5.86 -18.82 2.73
C LYS A 16 4.43 -19.36 2.73
N GLU A 17 4.24 -20.49 3.40
CA GLU A 17 2.91 -21.03 3.69
C GLU A 17 2.18 -20.13 4.69
N ARG A 18 1.33 -19.24 4.18
CA ARG A 18 0.50 -18.34 4.97
C ARG A 18 -0.96 -18.72 4.85
N LYS A 19 -1.74 -18.32 5.86
CA LYS A 19 -3.20 -18.50 5.88
C LYS A 19 -3.92 -17.86 4.69
N TYR A 20 -3.39 -16.74 4.17
CA TYR A 20 -3.99 -15.98 3.07
C TYR A 20 -2.94 -15.55 2.06
N LEU A 21 -3.39 -15.33 0.82
CA LEU A 21 -2.64 -14.60 -0.19
C LEU A 21 -2.66 -13.11 0.13
N TYR A 22 -1.62 -12.39 -0.27
CA TYR A 22 -1.49 -10.96 -0.05
C TYR A 22 -1.48 -10.20 -1.38
N GLN A 23 -1.94 -8.95 -1.36
CA GLN A 23 -1.95 -8.02 -2.49
C GLN A 23 -1.36 -6.66 -2.09
N LEU A 24 -1.01 -5.87 -3.10
CA LEU A 24 -0.55 -4.50 -2.92
C LEU A 24 -1.61 -3.61 -2.28
N ASN A 25 -1.20 -2.85 -1.26
CA ASN A 25 -2.01 -1.81 -0.67
C ASN A 25 -1.91 -0.51 -1.48
N LYS A 26 -2.68 -0.39 -2.56
CA LYS A 26 -2.60 0.74 -3.49
C LYS A 26 -2.61 2.12 -2.80
N SER A 27 -3.49 2.33 -1.83
CA SER A 27 -3.58 3.60 -1.10
C SER A 27 -2.33 3.89 -0.28
N PHE A 28 -1.80 2.88 0.41
CA PHE A 28 -0.55 3.02 1.15
C PHE A 28 0.63 3.26 0.21
N SER A 29 0.76 2.47 -0.86
CA SER A 29 1.83 2.61 -1.87
C SER A 29 1.86 4.03 -2.46
N ILE A 30 0.69 4.59 -2.79
CA ILE A 30 0.59 5.98 -3.27
C ILE A 30 1.08 6.98 -2.20
N GLY A 31 0.73 6.77 -0.93
CA GLY A 31 1.21 7.63 0.17
C GLY A 31 2.72 7.54 0.37
N CYS A 32 3.26 6.33 0.40
CA CYS A 32 4.69 6.03 0.50
C CYS A 32 5.49 6.71 -0.63
N MET A 33 5.03 6.60 -1.88
CA MET A 33 5.65 7.28 -3.01
C MET A 33 5.65 8.81 -2.85
N LYS A 34 4.52 9.41 -2.44
CA LYS A 34 4.44 10.87 -2.24
C LYS A 34 5.42 11.35 -1.17
N ASN A 35 5.48 10.66 -0.03
CA ASN A 35 6.40 11.00 1.06
C ASN A 35 7.86 10.88 0.61
N SER A 36 8.16 9.81 -0.13
CA SER A 36 9.51 9.55 -0.63
C SER A 36 9.95 10.61 -1.63
N LEU A 37 9.08 11.03 -2.57
CA LEU A 37 9.35 12.12 -3.49
C LEU A 37 9.68 13.43 -2.76
N VAL A 38 8.90 13.79 -1.74
CA VAL A 38 9.19 14.96 -0.90
C VAL A 38 10.58 14.85 -0.26
N LEU A 39 10.95 13.66 0.21
CA LEU A 39 12.28 13.41 0.77
C LEU A 39 13.39 13.61 -0.28
N MET A 40 13.19 13.17 -1.53
CA MET A 40 14.18 13.37 -2.62
C MET A 40 14.39 14.86 -2.90
N PHE A 41 13.30 15.65 -2.90
CA PHE A 41 13.40 17.09 -3.11
C PHE A 41 14.06 17.83 -1.94
N GLN A 42 13.86 17.34 -0.71
CA GLN A 42 14.40 17.97 0.50
C GLN A 42 15.85 17.59 0.80
N LYS A 43 16.23 16.34 0.47
CA LYS A 43 17.54 15.79 0.79
C LYS A 43 18.17 15.33 -0.51
N ASN A 44 19.42 15.71 -0.76
CA ASN A 44 20.17 15.35 -1.97
C ASN A 44 20.62 13.86 -1.92
N VAL A 45 19.64 12.97 -1.80
CA VAL A 45 19.80 11.52 -1.61
C VAL A 45 19.76 10.84 -2.98
N ARG A 46 20.60 9.83 -3.16
CA ARG A 46 20.63 9.03 -4.38
C ARG A 46 19.28 8.35 -4.64
N GLU A 47 18.81 8.46 -5.87
CA GLU A 47 17.49 7.97 -6.31
C GLU A 47 17.32 6.46 -6.04
N GLU A 48 18.34 5.66 -6.32
CA GLU A 48 18.36 4.20 -6.10
C GLU A 48 18.01 3.83 -4.65
N LYS A 49 18.53 4.59 -3.68
CA LYS A 49 18.27 4.33 -2.26
C LYS A 49 16.82 4.61 -1.90
N ILE A 50 16.24 5.64 -2.51
CA ILE A 50 14.83 5.99 -2.30
C ILE A 50 13.92 4.94 -2.92
N TYR A 51 14.23 4.47 -4.13
CA TYR A 51 13.47 3.38 -4.76
C TYR A 51 13.46 2.13 -3.89
N GLN A 52 14.62 1.73 -3.35
CA GLN A 52 14.71 0.58 -2.46
C GLN A 52 13.88 0.77 -1.18
N MET A 53 13.93 1.96 -0.57
CA MET A 53 13.10 2.28 0.60
C MET A 53 11.60 2.20 0.30
N ILE A 54 11.16 2.70 -0.87
CA ILE A 54 9.76 2.61 -1.30
C ILE A 54 9.35 1.15 -1.48
N GLU A 55 10.17 0.33 -2.13
CA GLU A 55 9.89 -1.09 -2.35
C GLU A 55 9.74 -1.84 -1.01
N ASP A 56 10.66 -1.62 -0.08
CA ASP A 56 10.64 -2.25 1.24
C ASP A 56 9.40 -1.83 2.06
N GLU A 57 9.06 -0.55 2.05
CA GLU A 57 7.85 -0.05 2.72
C GLU A 57 6.57 -0.65 2.11
N ILE A 58 6.50 -0.79 0.79
CA ILE A 58 5.34 -1.37 0.10
C ILE A 58 5.20 -2.86 0.43
N ILE A 59 6.28 -3.64 0.39
CA ILE A 59 6.25 -5.08 0.70
C ILE A 59 5.94 -5.32 2.18
N GLY A 60 6.39 -4.44 3.08
CA GLY A 60 6.04 -4.49 4.50
C GLY A 60 4.54 -4.25 4.78
N ASN A 61 3.83 -3.60 3.86
CA ASN A 61 2.45 -3.13 4.05
C ASN A 61 1.42 -3.78 3.10
N LEU A 62 1.67 -5.04 2.71
CA LEU A 62 0.72 -5.81 1.90
C LEU A 62 -0.57 -6.12 2.67
N LEU A 63 -1.68 -6.22 1.94
CA LEU A 63 -2.99 -6.54 2.51
C LEU A 63 -3.38 -8.00 2.23
N PRO A 64 -3.89 -8.74 3.23
CA PRO A 64 -4.38 -10.08 2.99
C PRO A 64 -5.68 -10.07 2.17
N ILE A 65 -5.78 -11.01 1.24
CA ILE A 65 -6.98 -11.37 0.48
C ILE A 65 -7.66 -12.50 1.27
N LYS A 66 -8.66 -12.15 2.08
CA LYS A 66 -9.45 -13.15 2.79
C LYS A 66 -10.43 -13.81 1.80
N PRO A 67 -10.31 -15.12 1.51
CA PRO A 67 -11.33 -15.84 0.77
C PRO A 67 -12.61 -15.86 1.61
N ASP A 68 -13.77 -15.81 0.95
CA ASP A 68 -15.09 -15.91 1.59
C ASP A 68 -15.36 -14.83 2.65
N ARG A 69 -15.35 -13.57 2.21
CA ARG A 69 -15.88 -12.50 3.06
C ARG A 69 -17.36 -12.74 3.31
N SER A 70 -17.71 -13.06 4.55
CA SER A 70 -19.10 -13.24 5.00
C SER A 70 -19.96 -11.98 4.84
N PHE A 71 -19.32 -10.81 4.75
CA PHE A 71 -19.99 -9.53 4.57
C PHE A 71 -19.36 -8.75 3.43
N GLU A 72 -20.19 -8.28 2.51
CA GLU A 72 -19.78 -7.32 1.50
C GLU A 72 -19.39 -5.99 2.17
N ARG A 73 -18.32 -5.35 1.68
CA ARG A 73 -17.94 -4.03 2.16
C ARG A 73 -19.00 -3.02 1.69
N LYS A 74 -19.92 -2.64 2.57
CA LYS A 74 -20.89 -1.56 2.32
C LYS A 74 -20.14 -0.26 2.01
N LYS A 75 -20.06 0.12 0.74
CA LYS A 75 -19.51 1.40 0.30
C LYS A 75 -20.58 2.48 0.49
N HIS A 76 -20.64 3.07 1.67
CA HIS A 76 -21.53 4.21 1.89
C HIS A 76 -21.00 5.42 1.12
N SER A 77 -21.89 6.21 0.51
CA SER A 77 -21.52 7.45 -0.20
C SER A 77 -20.73 8.42 0.68
N SER A 78 -21.02 8.43 1.99
CA SER A 78 -20.31 9.21 3.01
C SER A 78 -18.86 8.79 3.25
N THR A 79 -18.47 7.58 2.86
CA THR A 79 -17.07 7.09 2.93
C THR A 79 -16.28 7.35 1.65
N LYS A 80 -16.88 7.90 0.58
CA LYS A 80 -16.14 8.25 -0.65
C LYS A 80 -15.17 9.40 -0.43
N PHE A 81 -15.50 10.33 0.47
CA PHE A 81 -14.64 11.44 0.84
C PHE A 81 -14.58 11.48 2.37
N PRO A 82 -13.42 11.25 3.01
CA PRO A 82 -13.30 11.44 4.44
C PRO A 82 -13.44 12.93 4.73
N VAL A 83 -14.67 13.39 4.97
CA VAL A 83 -14.92 14.71 5.54
C VAL A 83 -14.39 14.66 6.97
N SER A 84 -13.35 15.44 7.25
CA SER A 84 -13.00 15.82 8.61
C SER A 84 -14.19 16.59 9.18
N LYS A 85 -15.20 15.89 9.70
CA LYS A 85 -16.27 16.54 10.46
C LYS A 85 -15.60 17.10 11.71
N LYS A 86 -15.37 18.41 11.70
CA LYS A 86 -15.08 19.17 12.91
C LYS A 86 -16.20 18.80 13.90
N ALA A 87 -15.86 18.20 15.03
CA ALA A 87 -16.83 18.00 16.10
C ALA A 87 -17.34 19.40 16.47
N GLY A 88 -18.64 19.64 16.23
CA GLY A 88 -19.28 20.85 16.72
C GLY A 88 -19.28 20.80 18.24
N PHE A 89 -18.78 21.88 18.85
CA PHE A 89 -19.00 22.18 20.27
C PHE A 89 -20.47 22.52 20.50
#